data_AF-A0A1Q6TX25-F1
#
_entry.id   AF-A0A1Q6TX25-F1
#
_cell.length_a   1.000
_cell.length_b   1.000
_cell.length_c   1.000
_cell.angle_alpha   90.00
_cell.angle_beta   90.00
_cell.angle_gamma   90.00
#
_symmetry.space_group_name_H-M   'P 1'
#
loop_
_entity.id
_entity.type
_entity.pdbx_description
1 polymer ?
#
loop_
_entity_poly.entity_id
_entity_poly.type
_entity_poly.pdbx_seq_one_letter_code
_entity_poly.pdbx_strand_id
1 'polypeptide(L)'
;MRNINLLFSDAKDFLYNEVNRVFIAVILAGVILGYIIYSGNSAILKSNEELLKSNAELMQKMEKLKAQVDFRYFNTTRSLEDIHNVRIDTHYGDVRK
;
A
#
# COMPACT_ATOMS: atom_id res chain seq x y z
N MET A 1 -18.73 -7.13 49.04
CA MET A 1 -19.71 -7.95 48.29
C MET A 1 -21.11 -7.34 48.21
N ARG A 2 -21.64 -6.70 49.26
CA ARG A 2 -23.01 -6.12 49.25
C ARG A 2 -23.25 -5.04 48.16
N ASN A 3 -22.28 -4.18 47.90
CA ASN A 3 -22.37 -3.11 46.88
C ASN A 3 -22.31 -3.64 45.43
N ILE A 4 -21.62 -4.76 45.22
CA ILE A 4 -21.55 -5.42 43.91
C ILE A 4 -22.90 -6.08 43.60
N ASN A 5 -23.52 -6.72 44.58
CA ASN A 5 -24.86 -7.30 44.44
C ASN A 5 -25.94 -6.23 44.20
N LEU A 6 -25.81 -5.06 44.84
CA LEU A 6 -26.69 -3.91 44.56
C LEU A 6 -26.53 -3.42 43.12
N LEU A 7 -25.29 -3.23 42.65
CA LEU A 7 -24.99 -2.88 41.25
C LEU A 7 -25.57 -3.87 40.23
N PHE A 8 -25.49 -5.17 40.49
CA PHE A 8 -26.08 -6.19 39.60
C PHE A 8 -27.61 -6.19 39.64
N SER A 9 -28.21 -5.91 40.79
CA SER A 9 -29.66 -5.76 40.92
C SER A 9 -30.16 -4.54 40.12
N ASP A 10 -29.50 -3.40 40.30
CA ASP A 10 -29.85 -2.15 39.61
C ASP A 10 -29.64 -2.29 38.10
N ALA A 11 -28.56 -2.96 37.67
CA ALA A 11 -28.32 -3.25 36.26
C ALA A 11 -29.38 -4.19 35.66
N LYS A 12 -29.87 -5.16 36.45
CA LYS A 12 -30.94 -6.06 36.02
C LYS A 12 -32.26 -5.32 35.83
N ASP A 13 -32.60 -4.43 36.75
CA ASP A 13 -33.81 -3.60 36.65
C ASP A 13 -33.69 -2.60 35.49
N PHE A 14 -32.50 -2.03 35.28
CA PHE A 14 -32.20 -1.17 34.14
C PHE A 14 -32.39 -1.88 32.79
N LEU A 15 -31.93 -3.13 32.70
CA LEU A 15 -32.05 -3.98 31.51
C LEU A 15 -33.45 -4.57 31.31
N TYR A 16 -34.33 -4.51 32.30
CA TYR A 16 -35.72 -4.96 32.13
C TYR A 16 -36.52 -3.99 31.25
N ASN A 17 -36.12 -2.71 31.20
CA ASN A 17 -36.73 -1.70 30.35
C ASN A 17 -36.30 -1.87 28.88
N GLU A 18 -37.28 -1.95 27.99
CA GLU A 18 -37.08 -2.14 26.54
C GLU A 18 -36.28 -1.00 25.90
N VAL A 19 -36.53 0.24 26.29
CA VAL A 19 -35.84 1.42 25.76
C VAL A 19 -34.35 1.38 26.10
N ASN A 20 -34.03 1.01 27.34
CA ASN A 20 -32.65 0.91 27.81
C ASN A 20 -31.88 -0.22 27.12
N ARG A 21 -32.55 -1.35 26.86
CA ARG A 21 -31.97 -2.46 26.09
C ARG A 21 -31.65 -2.06 24.66
N VAL A 22 -32.57 -1.36 23.99
CA VAL A 22 -32.36 -0.85 22.63
C VAL A 22 -31.21 0.16 22.62
N PHE A 23 -31.16 1.06 23.61
CA PHE A 23 -30.06 2.01 23.75
C PHE A 23 -28.69 1.33 23.90
N ILE A 24 -28.58 0.32 24.77
CA ILE A 24 -27.35 -0.46 24.93
C ILE A 24 -26.99 -1.18 23.62
N ALA A 25 -27.97 -1.78 22.93
CA ALA A 25 -27.73 -2.45 21.66
C ALA A 25 -27.17 -1.49 20.60
N VAL A 26 -27.68 -0.26 20.53
CA VAL A 26 -27.17 0.79 19.62
C VAL A 26 -25.74 1.19 19.99
N ILE A 27 -25.43 1.37 21.27
CA ILE A 27 -24.07 1.68 21.72
C ILE A 27 -23.11 0.55 21.34
N LEU A 28 -23.48 -0.70 21.64
CA LEU A 28 -22.67 -1.87 21.32
C LEU A 28 -22.44 -1.98 19.80
N ALA A 29 -23.48 -1.78 18.99
CA ALA A 29 -23.34 -1.74 17.54
C ALA A 29 -22.36 -0.65 17.09
N GLY A 30 -22.43 0.55 17.66
CA GLY A 30 -21.48 1.64 17.39
C GLY A 30 -20.03 1.29 17.73
N VAL A 31 -19.81 0.66 18.89
CA VAL A 31 -18.46 0.21 19.31
C VAL A 31 -17.92 -0.86 18.38
N ILE A 32 -18.75 -1.85 18.01
CA ILE A 32 -18.37 -2.92 17.08
C ILE A 32 -18.02 -2.35 15.71
N LEU A 33 -18.86 -1.46 15.17
CA LEU A 33 -18.60 -0.79 13.89
C LEU A 33 -17.32 0.04 13.94
N GLY A 34 -17.11 0.81 15.02
CA GLY A 34 -15.89 1.57 15.22
C GLY A 34 -14.63 0.70 15.23
N TYR A 35 -14.69 -0.47 15.89
CA TYR A 35 -13.59 -1.43 15.91
C TYR A 35 -13.30 -2.00 14.52
N ILE A 36 -14.33 -2.39 13.76
CA ILE A 36 -14.19 -2.90 12.39
C ILE A 36 -13.52 -1.85 11.49
N ILE A 37 -13.98 -0.60 11.55
CA ILE A 37 -13.41 0.50 10.76
C ILE A 37 -11.94 0.73 11.13
N TYR A 38 -11.63 0.79 12.43
CA TYR A 38 -10.26 1.00 12.91
C TYR A 38 -9.33 -0.13 12.46
N SER A 39 -9.74 -1.39 12.66
CA SER A 39 -8.96 -2.57 12.28
C SER A 39 -8.74 -2.61 10.76
N GLY A 40 -9.80 -2.40 9.97
CA GLY A 40 -9.73 -2.37 8.52
C GLY A 40 -8.79 -1.29 7.99
N ASN A 41 -8.92 -0.05 8.49
CA ASN A 41 -8.05 1.05 8.08
C ASN A 41 -6.57 0.79 8.41
N SER A 42 -6.28 0.20 9.57
CA SER A 42 -4.90 -0.13 9.95
C SER A 42 -4.26 -1.18 9.03
N ALA A 43 -5.04 -2.15 8.56
CA ALA A 43 -4.56 -3.17 7.62
C ALA A 43 -4.34 -2.57 6.22
N ILE A 44 -5.26 -1.71 5.76
CA ILE A 44 -5.16 -1.01 4.47
C ILE A 44 -3.92 -0.11 4.44
N LEU A 45 -3.65 0.63 5.52
CA LEU A 45 -2.48 1.50 5.61
C LEU A 45 -1.17 0.71 5.47
N LYS A 46 -1.03 -0.43 6.16
CA LYS A 46 0.16 -1.28 6.06
C LYS A 46 0.35 -1.83 4.64
N SER A 47 -0.73 -2.33 4.02
CA SER A 47 -0.66 -2.84 2.65
C SER A 47 -0.25 -1.76 1.65
N ASN A 48 -0.76 -0.54 1.80
CA ASN A 48 -0.39 0.58 0.94
C ASN A 48 1.08 0.99 1.12
N GLU A 49 1.60 0.97 2.35
CA GLU A 49 3.01 1.24 2.62
C GLU A 49 3.93 0.22 1.96
N GLU A 50 3.58 -1.07 2.04
CA GLU A 50 4.32 -2.15 1.37
C GLU A 50 4.30 -2.01 -0.15
N LEU A 51 3.15 -1.67 -0.74
CA LEU A 51 3.02 -1.40 -2.17
C LEU A 51 3.87 -0.20 -2.62
N LEU A 52 3.88 0.89 -1.85
CA LEU A 52 4.70 2.06 -2.14
C LEU A 52 6.19 1.72 -2.12
N LYS A 53 6.63 0.96 -1.12
CA LYS A 53 8.02 0.50 -1.03
C LYS A 53 8.40 -0.40 -2.20
N SER A 54 7.56 -1.37 -2.53
CA SER A 54 7.80 -2.28 -3.66
C SER A 54 7.88 -1.52 -4.99
N ASN A 55 7.00 -0.55 -5.22
CA ASN A 55 7.04 0.31 -6.40
C ASN A 55 8.31 1.15 -6.47
N ALA A 56 8.77 1.71 -5.35
CA ALA A 56 10.03 2.46 -5.31
C ALA A 56 11.24 1.57 -5.65
N GLU A 57 11.28 0.34 -5.13
CA GLU A 57 12.33 -0.64 -5.46
C GLU A 57 12.31 -1.04 -6.93
N LEU A 58 11.12 -1.25 -7.52
CA LEU A 58 10.95 -1.56 -8.94
C LEU A 58 11.44 -0.40 -9.82
N MET A 59 11.06 0.84 -9.50
CA MET A 59 11.50 2.03 -10.22
C MET A 59 13.03 2.15 -10.22
N GLN A 60 13.66 1.93 -9.06
CA GLN A 60 15.12 1.96 -8.97
C GLN A 60 15.79 0.86 -9.82
N LYS A 61 15.21 -0.34 -9.86
CA LYS A 61 15.71 -1.44 -10.72
C LYS A 61 15.54 -1.10 -12.19
N MET A 62 14.43 -0.49 -12.59
CA MET A 62 14.19 -0.05 -13.96
C MET A 62 15.21 1.01 -14.40
N GLU A 63 15.51 2.00 -13.55
CA GLU A 63 16.52 3.01 -13.85
C GLU A 63 17.92 2.42 -14.03
N LYS A 64 18.31 1.50 -13.13
CA LYS A 64 19.59 0.77 -13.24
C LYS A 64 19.66 -0.05 -14.52
N LEU A 65 18.59 -0.75 -14.87
CA LEU A 65 18.52 -1.55 -16.09
C LEU A 65 18.62 -0.65 -17.33
N LYS A 66 17.88 0.47 -17.35
CA LYS A 66 17.95 1.45 -18.43
C LYS A 66 19.39 1.94 -18.65
N ALA A 67 20.08 2.34 -17.57
CA ALA A 67 21.46 2.78 -17.66
C ALA A 67 22.41 1.69 -18.20
N GLN A 68 22.21 0.42 -17.79
CA GLN A 68 22.99 -0.70 -18.32
C GLN A 68 22.73 -0.96 -19.80
N VAL A 69 21.46 -0.90 -20.22
CA VAL A 69 21.05 -1.07 -21.62
C VAL A 69 21.63 0.06 -22.47
N ASP A 70 21.46 1.32 -22.05
CA ASP A 70 21.99 2.50 -22.74
C ASP A 70 23.52 2.40 -22.89
N PHE A 71 24.24 2.01 -21.83
CA PHE A 71 25.69 1.81 -21.88
C PHE A 71 26.10 0.72 -22.88
N ARG A 72 25.41 -0.43 -22.89
CA ARG A 72 25.68 -1.52 -23.83
C ARG A 72 25.41 -1.08 -25.26
N TYR A 73 24.26 -0.49 -25.54
CA TYR A 73 23.92 0.01 -26.87
C TYR A 73 24.92 1.05 -27.36
N PHE A 74 25.32 2.00 -26.50
CA PHE A 74 26.32 2.99 -26.83
C PHE A 74 27.66 2.34 -27.22
N ASN A 75 28.17 1.43 -26.39
CA ASN A 75 29.46 0.78 -26.65
C ASN A 75 29.44 -0.11 -27.89
N THR A 76 28.37 -0.88 -28.10
CA THR A 76 28.23 -1.73 -29.28
C THR A 76 28.13 -0.87 -30.54
N THR A 77 27.33 0.20 -30.53
CA THR A 77 27.21 1.12 -31.66
C THR A 77 28.55 1.74 -31.99
N ARG A 78 29.25 2.28 -30.99
CA ARG A 78 30.56 2.90 -31.17
C ARG A 78 31.61 1.91 -31.67
N SER A 79 31.60 0.69 -31.16
CA SER A 79 32.50 -0.37 -31.64
C SER A 79 32.23 -0.71 -33.11
N LEU A 80 30.97 -0.74 -33.55
CA LEU A 80 30.61 -0.95 -34.94
C LEU A 80 31.02 0.22 -35.84
N GLU A 81 30.81 1.46 -35.37
CA GLU A 81 31.29 2.68 -36.03
C GLU A 81 32.81 2.63 -36.24
N ASP A 82 33.56 2.27 -35.21
CA ASP A 82 35.03 2.21 -35.23
C ASP A 82 35.55 1.07 -36.15
N ILE A 83 34.95 -0.13 -36.09
CA ILE A 83 35.37 -1.29 -36.92
C ILE A 83 35.10 -1.03 -38.40
N HIS A 84 33.95 -0.45 -38.72
CA HIS A 84 33.51 -0.28 -40.11
C HIS A 84 33.82 1.10 -40.69
N ASN A 85 34.37 2.01 -39.87
CA ASN A 85 34.62 3.41 -40.20
C ASN A 85 33.37 4.09 -40.80
N VAL A 86 32.25 3.97 -40.09
CA VAL A 86 30.95 4.55 -40.41
C VAL A 86 30.40 5.29 -39.20
N ARG A 87 29.41 6.15 -39.40
CA ARG A 87 28.59 6.79 -38.37
C ARG A 87 27.20 6.17 -38.39
N ILE A 88 26.71 5.68 -37.25
CA ILE A 88 25.39 5.08 -37.11
C ILE A 88 24.49 6.11 -36.41
N ASP A 89 23.46 6.57 -37.11
CA ASP A 89 22.42 7.42 -36.57
C ASP A 89 21.33 6.55 -35.92
N THR A 90 21.39 6.39 -34.61
CA THR A 90 20.43 5.57 -33.87
C THR A 90 19.05 6.22 -33.72
N HIS A 91 18.91 7.51 -34.02
CA HIS A 91 17.62 8.22 -33.93
C HIS A 91 16.78 8.00 -35.18
N TYR A 92 17.42 8.06 -36.35
CA TYR A 92 16.75 7.89 -37.64
C TYR A 92 16.96 6.49 -38.26
N GLY A 93 17.88 5.68 -37.71
CA GLY A 93 18.18 4.33 -38.18
C GLY A 93 19.10 4.26 -39.41
N ASP A 94 19.77 5.36 -39.75
CA ASP A 94 20.60 5.48 -40.95
C ASP A 94 22.09 5.25 -40.65
N VAL A 95 22.83 4.74 -41.65
CA VAL A 95 24.29 4.59 -41.58
C VAL A 95 24.94 5.52 -42.61
N ARG A 96 25.87 6.36 -42.15
CA ARG A 96 26.62 7.31 -42.97
C ARG A 96 28.08 6.90 -43.02
N LYS A 97 28.72 7.09 -44.16
CA LYS A 97 30.14 6.78 -44.36
C LYS A 97 30.96 8.05 -44.48
#